data_AF-A0A0S6UA71-F1
#
_entry.id   AF-A0A0S6UA71-F1
#
_cell.length_a   1.000
_cell.length_b   1.000
_cell.length_c   1.000
_cell.angle_alpha   90.00
_cell.angle_beta   90.00
_cell.angle_gamma   90.00
#
_symmetry.space_group_name_H-M   'P 1'
#
loop_
_entity.id
_entity.type
_entity.pdbx_description
1 polymer ?
#
loop_
_entity_poly.entity_id
_entity_poly.type
_entity_poly.pdbx_seq_one_letter_code
_entity_poly.pdbx_strand_id
1 'polypeptide(L)'
;MRNIKIFFVFAIVFLLFGCSRNVNEPKQSKNIGVKSDNERLLYFQHKYKDKEVLKCEEKDLNNDDKLDLIVIYKKDNDKNSMVVVLSDKEKYKITNEVSAPIENQKIEFKDIDKKPPIEFVVSGSKNGSFGYAIYRIEKGKIINLFGEDMKDCC
;
A
#
# COMPACT_ATOMS: atom_id res chain seq x y z
N MET A 1 30.60 53.87 39.04
CA MET A 1 29.65 52.79 39.35
C MET A 1 28.46 52.90 38.39
N ARG A 2 28.61 52.35 37.19
CA ARG A 2 28.10 51.03 36.75
C ARG A 2 26.67 51.09 36.20
N ASN A 3 26.56 51.72 35.03
CA ASN A 3 25.69 51.42 33.87
C ASN A 3 24.41 50.58 34.12
N ILE A 4 23.35 51.19 34.65
CA ILE A 4 21.99 50.63 34.74
C ILE A 4 21.15 51.01 33.50
N LYS A 5 21.73 50.91 32.30
CA LYS A 5 20.99 51.13 31.02
C LYS A 5 21.21 50.03 29.97
N ILE A 6 21.93 48.97 30.32
CA ILE A 6 22.26 47.86 29.40
C ILE A 6 21.43 46.60 29.70
N PHE A 7 20.44 46.66 30.60
CA PHE A 7 19.59 45.51 30.91
C PHE A 7 18.25 45.48 30.16
N PHE A 8 17.87 46.56 29.46
CA PHE A 8 16.61 46.64 28.71
C PHE A 8 16.72 46.29 27.22
N VAL A 9 17.93 46.07 26.70
CA VAL A 9 18.15 45.74 25.27
C VAL A 9 18.21 44.23 25.03
N PHE A 10 18.46 43.42 26.06
CA PHE A 10 18.51 41.95 25.93
C PHE A 10 17.15 41.24 26.04
N ALA A 11 16.09 41.95 26.44
CA ALA A 11 14.74 41.37 26.59
C ALA A 11 13.91 41.37 25.29
N ILE A 12 14.37 42.04 24.23
CA ILE A 12 13.62 42.14 22.94
C ILE A 12 14.16 41.16 21.88
N VAL A 13 15.34 40.57 22.07
CA VAL A 13 15.97 39.67 21.08
C VAL A 13 15.52 38.21 21.22
N PHE A 14 14.85 37.83 22.32
CA PHE A 14 14.39 36.45 22.54
C PHE A 14 13.01 36.12 21.93
N LEU A 15 12.34 37.07 21.27
CA LEU A 15 10.98 36.88 20.73
C LEU A 15 10.92 36.52 19.23
N LEU A 16 12.05 36.27 18.56
CA LEU A 16 12.07 36.01 17.10
C LEU A 16 12.66 34.65 16.66
N PHE A 17 12.87 33.70 17.56
CA PHE A 17 13.19 32.30 17.17
C PHE A 17 11.98 31.36 17.28
N GLY A 18 10.78 31.89 17.01
CA GLY A 18 9.55 31.12 16.80
C GLY A 18 9.31 30.78 15.34
N CYS A 19 10.27 30.16 14.64
CA CYS A 19 9.98 29.52 13.35
C CYS A 19 9.50 28.09 13.62
N SER A 20 8.20 27.96 13.86
CA SER A 20 7.48 26.70 13.75
C SER A 20 7.84 26.03 12.43
N ARG A 21 8.56 24.91 12.50
CA ARG A 21 8.69 23.97 11.38
C ARG A 21 7.32 23.35 11.13
N ASN A 22 6.53 23.99 10.28
CA ASN A 22 5.49 23.31 9.51
C ASN A 22 5.89 23.40 8.04
N VAL A 23 7.01 22.76 7.72
CA VAL A 23 7.20 22.29 6.35
C VAL A 23 6.28 21.08 6.25
N ASN A 24 5.08 21.31 5.71
CA ASN A 24 4.38 20.25 5.01
C ASN A 24 5.31 19.86 3.86
N GLU A 25 6.27 18.98 4.14
CA GLU A 25 7.01 18.33 3.08
C GLU A 25 5.94 17.68 2.20
N PRO A 26 5.92 17.98 0.89
CA PRO A 26 5.04 17.24 0.00
C PRO A 26 5.43 15.78 0.18
N LYS A 27 4.52 14.98 0.76
CA LYS A 27 4.72 13.53 0.90
C LYS A 27 5.18 13.05 -0.46
N GLN A 28 6.46 12.70 -0.55
CA GLN A 28 7.06 12.13 -1.75
C GLN A 28 6.10 11.04 -2.19
N SER A 29 5.50 11.18 -3.38
CA SER A 29 4.43 10.29 -3.78
C SER A 29 4.99 8.88 -3.79
N LYS A 30 4.62 8.09 -2.78
CA LYS A 30 5.05 6.71 -2.62
C LYS A 30 4.67 6.02 -3.92
N ASN A 31 5.65 5.49 -4.65
CA ASN A 31 5.37 4.75 -5.88
C ASN A 31 4.67 3.45 -5.50
N ILE A 32 3.35 3.47 -5.54
CA ILE A 32 2.51 2.31 -5.23
C ILE A 32 2.41 1.36 -6.43
N GLY A 33 2.99 1.65 -7.59
CA GLY A 33 2.96 0.78 -8.78
C GLY A 33 1.94 1.17 -9.85
N VAL A 34 1.00 2.07 -9.55
CA VAL A 34 0.05 2.63 -10.54
C VAL A 34 -0.10 4.13 -10.38
N LYS A 35 -0.59 4.80 -11.43
CA LYS A 35 -0.92 6.24 -11.38
C LYS A 35 -2.15 6.51 -10.51
N SER A 36 -2.26 7.73 -9.99
CA SER A 36 -3.35 8.14 -9.10
C SER A 36 -4.73 8.23 -9.78
N ASP A 37 -4.75 8.35 -11.11
CA ASP A 37 -5.97 8.39 -11.94
C ASP A 37 -6.43 7.00 -12.41
N ASN A 38 -5.78 5.93 -11.95
CA ASN A 38 -6.18 4.57 -12.28
C ASN A 38 -7.61 4.28 -11.79
N GLU A 39 -8.51 3.93 -12.70
CA GLU A 39 -9.94 3.79 -12.38
C GLU A 39 -10.25 2.71 -11.34
N ARG A 40 -9.50 1.60 -11.34
CA ARG A 40 -9.65 0.51 -10.37
C ARG A 40 -9.14 0.94 -8.99
N LEU A 41 -8.08 1.75 -8.95
CA LEU A 41 -7.60 2.36 -7.70
C LEU A 41 -8.65 3.33 -7.14
N LEU A 42 -9.24 4.18 -7.98
CA LEU A 42 -10.31 5.10 -7.57
C LEU A 42 -11.53 4.34 -7.05
N TYR A 43 -11.90 3.24 -7.71
CA TYR A 43 -12.99 2.37 -7.26
C TYR A 43 -12.68 1.74 -5.89
N PHE A 44 -11.45 1.24 -5.70
CA PHE A 44 -11.00 0.75 -4.39
C PHE A 44 -11.10 1.84 -3.32
N GLN A 45 -10.56 3.02 -3.57
CA GLN A 45 -10.54 4.14 -2.61
C GLN A 45 -11.94 4.62 -2.24
N HIS A 46 -12.90 4.54 -3.16
CA HIS A 46 -14.29 4.85 -2.87
C HIS A 46 -14.93 3.86 -1.88
N LYS A 47 -14.59 2.57 -2.02
CA LYS A 47 -15.13 1.48 -1.19
C LYS A 47 -14.39 1.29 0.13
N TYR A 48 -13.07 1.50 0.14
CA TYR A 48 -12.18 1.43 1.29
C TYR A 48 -11.69 2.83 1.66
N LYS A 49 -12.63 3.66 2.13
CA LYS A 49 -12.33 5.04 2.54
C LYS A 49 -11.23 5.05 3.60
N ASP A 50 -10.33 6.01 3.48
CA ASP A 50 -9.26 6.31 4.45
C ASP A 50 -8.22 5.18 4.63
N LYS A 51 -8.19 4.17 3.76
CA LYS A 51 -7.15 3.14 3.77
C LYS A 51 -5.92 3.60 2.99
N GLU A 52 -4.75 3.51 3.64
CA GLU A 52 -3.47 3.78 2.98
C GLU A 52 -3.12 2.64 2.03
N VAL A 53 -2.98 2.94 0.75
CA VAL A 53 -2.51 1.99 -0.26
C VAL A 53 -0.99 1.90 -0.19
N LEU A 54 -0.48 0.67 -0.11
CA LEU A 54 0.95 0.39 0.08
C LEU A 54 1.61 -0.03 -1.23
N LYS A 55 0.96 -0.91 -1.99
CA LYS A 55 1.47 -1.48 -3.24
C LYS A 55 0.32 -1.97 -4.11
N CYS A 56 0.47 -1.81 -5.40
CA CYS A 56 -0.43 -2.23 -6.45
C CYS A 56 0.36 -2.82 -7.61
N GLU A 57 -0.26 -3.71 -8.37
CA GLU A 57 0.20 -4.16 -9.69
C GLU A 57 -1.02 -4.51 -10.56
N GLU A 58 -0.88 -4.34 -11.87
CA GLU A 58 -1.93 -4.56 -12.87
C GLU A 58 -1.61 -5.75 -13.78
N LYS A 59 -2.61 -6.63 -13.99
CA LYS A 59 -2.53 -7.77 -14.90
C LYS A 59 -3.95 -8.26 -15.18
N ASP A 60 -4.18 -8.94 -16.30
CA ASP A 60 -5.35 -9.78 -16.45
C ASP A 60 -5.19 -11.02 -15.56
N LEU A 61 -6.01 -11.11 -14.50
CA LEU A 61 -5.89 -12.14 -13.46
C LEU A 61 -6.94 -13.24 -13.56
N ASN A 62 -7.94 -13.07 -14.43
CA ASN A 62 -9.04 -14.02 -14.62
C ASN A 62 -9.18 -14.49 -16.08
N ASN A 63 -8.28 -14.04 -16.96
CA ASN A 63 -8.21 -14.35 -18.38
C ASN A 63 -9.47 -13.89 -19.15
N ASP A 64 -9.93 -12.67 -18.88
CA ASP A 64 -11.05 -12.02 -19.58
C ASP A 64 -10.62 -10.89 -20.54
N ASP A 65 -9.31 -10.80 -20.82
CA ASP A 65 -8.65 -9.78 -21.64
C ASP A 65 -8.76 -8.35 -21.08
N LYS A 66 -9.05 -8.20 -19.79
CA LYS A 66 -9.07 -6.90 -19.11
C LYS A 66 -8.07 -6.87 -17.97
N LEU A 67 -7.49 -5.69 -17.76
CA LEU A 67 -6.61 -5.48 -16.61
C LEU A 67 -7.42 -5.44 -15.32
N ASP A 68 -6.99 -6.20 -14.34
CA ASP A 68 -7.38 -6.15 -12.95
C ASP A 68 -6.32 -5.42 -12.13
N LEU A 69 -6.65 -5.07 -10.87
CA LEU A 69 -5.72 -4.40 -9.97
C LEU A 69 -5.60 -5.17 -8.65
N ILE A 70 -4.39 -5.64 -8.33
CA ILE A 70 -4.07 -6.11 -6.98
C ILE A 70 -3.79 -4.87 -6.13
N VAL A 71 -4.39 -4.79 -4.94
CA VAL A 71 -4.20 -3.68 -4.00
C VAL A 71 -3.82 -4.24 -2.64
N ILE A 72 -2.60 -3.94 -2.18
CA ILE A 72 -2.16 -4.13 -0.79
C ILE A 72 -2.32 -2.80 -0.06
N TYR A 73 -3.02 -2.80 1.07
CA TYR A 73 -3.31 -1.62 1.88
C TYR A 73 -3.12 -1.90 3.37
N LYS A 74 -2.92 -0.82 4.12
CA LYS A 74 -2.89 -0.85 5.58
C LYS A 74 -4.32 -1.01 6.09
N LYS A 75 -4.62 -2.18 6.68
CA LYS A 75 -5.95 -2.45 7.26
C LYS A 75 -6.07 -1.76 8.61
N ASP A 76 -5.09 -2.01 9.48
CA ASP A 76 -4.93 -1.44 10.83
C ASP A 76 -3.44 -1.14 11.10
N ASN A 77 -3.09 -0.67 12.29
CA ASN A 77 -1.71 -0.26 12.62
C ASN A 77 -0.65 -1.32 12.34
N ASP A 78 -0.95 -2.58 12.65
CA ASP A 78 -0.02 -3.71 12.57
C ASP A 78 -0.53 -4.82 11.64
N LYS A 79 -1.43 -4.48 10.70
CA LYS A 79 -2.03 -5.45 9.78
C LYS A 79 -2.19 -4.84 8.40
N ASN A 80 -1.67 -5.56 7.41
CA ASN A 80 -1.92 -5.26 6.01
C ASN A 80 -2.88 -6.28 5.40
N SER A 81 -3.59 -5.85 4.38
CA SER A 81 -4.52 -6.71 3.66
C SER A 81 -4.40 -6.47 2.17
N MET A 82 -4.82 -7.47 1.41
CA MET A 82 -4.83 -7.49 -0.03
C MET A 82 -6.21 -7.85 -0.54
N VAL A 83 -6.62 -7.14 -1.59
CA VAL A 83 -7.78 -7.46 -2.41
C VAL A 83 -7.40 -7.34 -3.89
N VAL A 84 -8.24 -7.89 -4.76
CA VAL A 84 -8.18 -7.61 -6.20
C VAL A 84 -9.44 -6.88 -6.62
N VAL A 85 -9.27 -5.79 -7.37
CA VAL A 85 -10.33 -5.10 -8.10
C VAL A 85 -10.40 -5.71 -9.49
N LEU A 86 -11.38 -6.59 -9.69
CA LEU A 86 -11.65 -7.25 -10.95
C LEU A 86 -12.44 -6.32 -11.87
N SER A 87 -12.04 -6.23 -13.13
CA SER A 87 -12.84 -5.63 -14.19
C SER A 87 -14.03 -6.54 -14.51
N ASP A 88 -15.25 -6.00 -14.54
CA ASP A 88 -16.47 -6.78 -14.82
C ASP A 88 -17.39 -6.02 -15.79
N LYS A 89 -18.40 -6.70 -16.35
CA LYS A 89 -19.37 -6.14 -17.30
C LYS A 89 -20.15 -4.93 -16.75
N GLU A 90 -20.41 -4.89 -15.45
CA GLU A 90 -21.21 -3.83 -14.82
C GLU A 90 -20.38 -2.65 -14.30
N LYS A 91 -19.10 -2.87 -13.94
CA LYS A 91 -18.00 -1.90 -13.81
C LYS A 91 -16.77 -2.59 -13.19
N TYR A 92 -16.81 -2.82 -11.88
CA TYR A 92 -15.73 -3.44 -11.09
C TYR A 92 -16.31 -4.29 -9.95
N LYS A 93 -15.61 -5.36 -9.57
CA LYS A 93 -15.89 -6.19 -8.38
C LYS A 93 -14.66 -6.28 -7.51
N ILE A 94 -14.83 -6.43 -6.20
CA ILE A 94 -13.71 -6.67 -5.27
C ILE A 94 -13.82 -8.07 -4.71
N THR A 95 -12.71 -8.79 -4.70
CA THR A 95 -12.58 -10.15 -4.16
C THR A 95 -12.77 -10.19 -2.64
N ASN A 96 -12.64 -11.39 -2.05
CA ASN A 96 -12.35 -11.51 -0.63
C ASN A 96 -11.04 -10.79 -0.27
N GLU A 97 -10.96 -10.40 0.99
CA GLU A 97 -9.75 -9.86 1.62
C GLU A 97 -8.86 -11.03 2.08
N VAL A 98 -7.55 -10.89 1.88
CA VAL A 98 -6.53 -11.81 2.41
C VAL A 98 -5.42 -11.01 3.10
N SER A 99 -4.74 -11.60 4.08
CA SER A 99 -3.62 -10.92 4.76
C SER A 99 -2.45 -10.67 3.80
N ALA A 100 -1.70 -9.59 4.03
CA ALA A 100 -0.53 -9.22 3.24
C ALA A 100 0.66 -8.89 4.15
N PRO A 101 1.91 -8.96 3.67
CA PRO A 101 3.10 -8.71 4.50
C PRO A 101 3.15 -7.29 5.06
N ILE A 102 3.73 -7.11 6.24
CA ILE A 102 3.83 -5.80 6.92
C ILE A 102 4.82 -4.85 6.22
N GLU A 103 5.93 -5.38 5.72
CA GLU A 103 7.02 -4.61 5.12
C GLU A 103 7.44 -5.18 3.77
N ASN A 104 8.14 -4.35 2.96
CA ASN A 104 8.82 -4.75 1.73
C ASN A 104 7.94 -5.56 0.77
N GLN A 105 6.68 -5.13 0.58
CA GLN A 105 5.72 -5.86 -0.24
C GLN A 105 6.16 -5.89 -1.69
N LYS A 106 6.19 -7.08 -2.27
CA LYS A 106 6.43 -7.32 -3.69
C LYS A 106 5.31 -8.18 -4.26
N ILE A 107 4.95 -7.89 -5.49
CA ILE A 107 3.96 -8.64 -6.27
C ILE A 107 4.64 -9.02 -7.57
N GLU A 108 4.63 -10.31 -7.93
CA GLU A 108 5.22 -10.82 -9.16
C GLU A 108 4.27 -11.78 -9.84
N PHE A 109 4.11 -11.68 -11.16
CA PHE A 109 3.27 -12.60 -11.93
C PHE A 109 4.09 -13.78 -12.40
N LYS A 110 3.55 -14.99 -12.24
CA LYS A 110 4.19 -16.22 -12.72
C LYS A 110 3.15 -17.08 -13.41
N ASP A 111 3.53 -17.62 -14.56
CA ASP A 111 2.76 -18.63 -15.27
C ASP A 111 3.38 -20.01 -14.95
N ILE A 112 2.98 -20.57 -13.81
CA ILE A 112 3.64 -21.73 -13.20
C ILE A 112 3.20 -23.01 -13.92
N ASP A 113 1.91 -23.10 -14.24
CA ASP A 113 1.32 -24.30 -14.84
C ASP A 113 0.93 -24.13 -16.32
N LYS A 114 1.21 -22.96 -16.93
CA LYS A 114 0.87 -22.65 -18.33
C LYS A 114 -0.62 -22.67 -18.60
N LYS A 115 -1.44 -22.41 -17.58
CA LYS A 115 -2.89 -22.40 -17.69
C LYS A 115 -3.44 -21.10 -17.15
N PRO A 116 -4.43 -20.50 -17.85
CA PRO A 116 -5.20 -19.44 -17.24
C PRO A 116 -6.05 -19.97 -16.08
N PRO A 117 -6.36 -19.14 -15.07
CA PRO A 117 -5.84 -17.78 -14.88
C PRO A 117 -4.42 -17.74 -14.31
N ILE A 118 -3.66 -16.68 -14.64
CA ILE A 118 -2.26 -16.51 -14.20
C ILE A 118 -2.13 -16.44 -12.68
N GLU A 119 -1.03 -16.98 -12.15
CA GLU A 119 -0.69 -16.86 -10.73
C GLU A 119 0.05 -15.55 -10.44
N PHE A 120 -0.06 -15.12 -9.19
CA PHE A 120 0.76 -14.06 -8.66
C PHE A 120 1.35 -14.44 -7.31
N VAL A 121 2.62 -14.10 -7.13
CA VAL A 121 3.37 -14.26 -5.90
C VAL A 121 3.33 -12.95 -5.14
N VAL A 122 2.97 -13.01 -3.88
CA VAL A 122 3.11 -11.90 -2.94
C VAL A 122 4.16 -12.29 -1.92
N SER A 123 5.14 -11.43 -1.72
CA SER A 123 6.18 -11.62 -0.71
C SER A 123 6.43 -10.35 0.08
N GLY A 124 7.06 -10.50 1.24
CA GLY A 124 7.51 -9.38 2.04
C GLY A 124 8.10 -9.85 3.35
N SER A 125 8.18 -8.95 4.32
CA SER A 125 8.84 -9.22 5.60
C SER A 125 8.11 -8.62 6.79
N LYS A 126 8.52 -9.05 7.97
CA LYS A 126 8.20 -8.42 9.27
C LYS A 126 9.30 -8.72 10.25
N ASN A 127 9.93 -7.70 10.83
CA ASN A 127 10.96 -7.86 11.87
C ASN A 127 12.09 -8.84 11.49
N GLY A 128 12.52 -8.84 10.23
CA GLY A 128 13.57 -9.72 9.72
C GLY A 128 13.12 -11.11 9.24
N SER A 129 11.88 -11.52 9.54
CA SER A 129 11.28 -12.71 8.91
C SER A 129 10.82 -12.38 7.50
N PHE A 130 11.02 -13.30 6.56
CA PHE A 130 10.57 -13.20 5.17
C PHE A 130 9.59 -14.33 4.87
N GLY A 131 8.59 -14.04 4.04
CA GLY A 131 7.57 -15.00 3.64
C GLY A 131 7.00 -14.66 2.29
N TYR A 132 6.42 -15.67 1.64
CA TYR A 132 5.73 -15.50 0.37
C TYR A 132 4.55 -16.46 0.25
N ALA A 133 3.61 -16.10 -0.63
CA ALA A 133 2.51 -16.95 -1.02
C ALA A 133 2.17 -16.75 -2.50
N ILE A 134 1.70 -17.83 -3.12
CA ILE A 134 1.27 -17.93 -4.50
C ILE A 134 -0.25 -17.98 -4.51
N TYR A 135 -0.85 -17.08 -5.26
CA TYR A 135 -2.29 -16.93 -5.35
C TYR A 135 -2.77 -17.03 -6.79
N ARG A 136 -4.05 -17.37 -6.95
CA ARG A 136 -4.78 -17.34 -8.22
C ARG A 136 -6.19 -16.83 -7.98
N ILE A 137 -6.78 -16.21 -8.99
CA ILE A 137 -8.21 -15.86 -8.97
C ILE A 137 -9.04 -17.06 -9.40
N GLU A 138 -9.93 -17.53 -8.53
CA GLU A 138 -10.93 -18.53 -8.88
C GLU A 138 -12.32 -18.08 -8.43
N LYS A 139 -13.29 -18.12 -9.34
CA LYS A 139 -14.70 -17.73 -9.06
C LYS A 139 -14.80 -16.35 -8.38
N GLY A 140 -13.97 -15.40 -8.82
CA GLY A 140 -13.93 -14.03 -8.29
C GLY A 140 -13.35 -13.91 -6.88
N LYS A 141 -12.55 -14.88 -6.43
CA LYS A 141 -11.89 -14.90 -5.12
C LYS A 141 -10.40 -15.14 -5.26
N ILE A 142 -9.62 -14.59 -4.33
CA ILE A 142 -8.21 -14.90 -4.16
C ILE A 142 -8.10 -16.24 -3.44
N ILE A 143 -7.52 -17.23 -4.11
CA ILE A 143 -7.23 -18.55 -3.56
C ILE A 143 -5.72 -18.65 -3.32
N ASN A 144 -5.34 -19.08 -2.10
CA ASN A 144 -3.96 -19.42 -1.79
C ASN A 144 -3.66 -20.83 -2.32
N LEU A 145 -2.74 -20.92 -3.27
CA LEU A 145 -2.29 -22.19 -3.83
C LEU A 145 -1.16 -22.80 -3.00
N PHE A 146 -0.27 -21.94 -2.50
CA PHE A 146 0.89 -22.33 -1.72
C PHE A 146 1.45 -21.12 -0.96
N GLY A 147 2.06 -21.33 0.21
CA GLY A 147 2.84 -20.29 0.87
C GLY A 147 3.80 -20.85 1.91
N GLU A 148 4.86 -20.07 2.15
CA GLU A 148 5.95 -20.39 3.07
C GLU A 148 6.21 -19.15 3.93
N ASP A 149 6.18 -19.35 5.26
CA ASP A 149 6.44 -18.33 6.30
C ASP A 149 5.62 -17.03 6.22
N MET A 150 4.58 -17.01 5.38
CA MET A 150 3.71 -15.86 5.18
C MET A 150 2.99 -15.43 6.47
N LYS A 151 2.62 -16.40 7.33
CA LYS A 151 1.96 -16.16 8.61
C LYS A 151 2.81 -15.32 9.57
N ASP A 152 4.13 -15.42 9.47
CA ASP A 152 5.08 -14.71 10.35
C ASP A 152 5.34 -13.28 9.83
N CYS A 153 4.91 -12.99 8.60
CA CYS A 153 5.09 -11.71 7.92
C CYS A 153 3.83 -10.84 7.89
N CYS A 154 2.65 -11.39 8.20
CA CYS A 154 1.35 -10.74 8.08
C CYS A 154 0.82 -10.10 9.38
#